data_AF-A0A960L626-F1
#
_entry.id   AF-A0A960L626-F1
#
_cell.length_a   1.000
_cell.length_b   1.000
_cell.length_c   1.000
_cell.angle_alpha   90.00
_cell.angle_beta   90.00
_cell.angle_gamma   90.00
#
_symmetry.space_group_name_H-M   'P 1'
#
loop_
_entity.id
_entity.type
_entity.pdbx_description
1 polymer ?
#
loop_
_entity_poly.entity_id
_entity_poly.type
_entity_poly.pdbx_seq_one_letter_code
_entity_poly.pdbx_strand_id
1 'polypeptide(L)'
;EVDRQQARLAVLQGSARARMARPWSTAASAEVHRRLEAELEEEDEDAAPRRVSPEPRDRRLAQAVGSVVHRVLEELDVAAEPAAAWEAQRSRLEVYTAAAAAEDLRAEVLEAAEAWVDRLTTGRLGERLREIAAAGPIAREVDVLLPPENDGPDASDDSPGASEDGPVGYVRGIIDLLYRDPVSGDVVIADYKTDAVDEAGLAERTAVYRPQGEVYRRAVRDALDLDMAPRFELWYLYADRIVEALPAAPAGEA
;
A
#
# COMPACT_ATOMS: atom_id res chain seq x y z
N GLU A 1 3.99 -19.59 47.68
CA GLU A 1 2.79 -19.31 46.86
C GLU A 1 2.59 -17.81 46.65
N VAL A 2 2.51 -17.01 47.73
CA VAL A 2 2.39 -15.54 47.65
C VAL A 2 3.47 -14.89 46.80
N ASP A 3 4.75 -15.24 47.00
CA ASP A 3 5.86 -14.67 46.22
C ASP A 3 5.75 -14.98 44.71
N ARG A 4 5.24 -16.17 44.38
CA ARG A 4 5.01 -16.59 42.98
C ARG A 4 3.88 -15.78 42.35
N GLN A 5 2.81 -15.52 43.10
CA GLN A 5 1.69 -14.70 42.64
C GLN A 5 2.08 -13.22 42.51
N GLN A 6 2.91 -12.69 43.40
CA GLN A 6 3.45 -11.33 43.30
C GLN A 6 4.36 -11.16 42.08
N ALA A 7 5.24 -12.13 41.81
CA ALA A 7 6.08 -12.12 40.62
C ALA A 7 5.23 -12.14 39.33
N ARG A 8 4.19 -12.98 39.28
CA ARG A 8 3.26 -13.03 38.15
C ARG A 8 2.52 -11.71 37.93
N LEU A 9 2.03 -11.07 39.00
CA LEU A 9 1.33 -9.79 38.90
C LEU A 9 2.23 -8.66 38.38
N ALA A 10 3.49 -8.60 38.82
CA ALA A 10 4.45 -7.61 38.35
C ALA A 10 4.70 -7.73 36.84
N VAL A 11 4.82 -8.96 36.32
CA VAL A 11 4.95 -9.23 34.88
C VAL A 11 3.71 -8.77 34.13
N LEU A 12 2.51 -9.15 34.59
CA LEU A 12 1.25 -8.77 33.95
C LEU A 12 1.05 -7.25 33.90
N GLN A 13 1.39 -6.53 34.97
CA GLN A 13 1.31 -5.05 35.01
C GLN A 13 2.31 -4.38 34.06
N GLY A 14 3.52 -4.95 33.93
CA GLY A 14 4.52 -4.50 32.97
C GLY A 14 4.00 -4.63 31.53
N SER A 15 3.51 -5.81 31.16
CA SER A 15 2.96 -6.08 29.84
C SER A 15 1.75 -5.18 29.52
N ALA A 16 0.84 -4.98 30.49
CA ALA A 16 -0.30 -4.09 30.31
C ALA A 16 0.11 -2.63 30.06
N ARG A 17 1.09 -2.10 30.80
CA ARG A 17 1.60 -0.72 30.59
C ARG A 17 2.26 -0.55 29.22
N ALA A 18 3.09 -1.50 28.81
CA ALA A 18 3.75 -1.47 27.51
C ALA A 18 2.72 -1.46 26.37
N ARG A 19 1.67 -2.26 26.51
CA ARG A 19 0.55 -2.30 25.56
C ARG A 19 -0.22 -0.98 25.54
N MET A 20 -0.52 -0.38 26.70
CA MET A 20 -1.25 0.90 26.79
C MET A 20 -0.49 2.11 26.25
N ALA A 21 0.84 2.01 26.09
CA ALA A 21 1.67 3.06 25.51
C ALA A 21 1.68 3.04 23.97
N ARG A 22 1.08 2.03 23.32
CA ARG A 22 1.05 1.91 21.85
C ARG A 22 0.16 3.00 21.22
N PRO A 23 0.45 3.43 19.98
CA PRO A 23 -0.45 4.29 19.23
C PRO A 23 -1.82 3.64 19.00
N TRP A 24 -2.89 4.42 19.13
CA TRP A 24 -4.26 3.96 18.91
C TRP A 24 -4.53 3.56 17.44
N SER A 25 -3.93 4.26 16.48
CA SER A 25 -4.05 3.94 15.06
C SER A 25 -2.73 4.21 14.36
N THR A 26 -2.30 3.25 13.53
CA THR A 26 -1.12 3.36 12.67
C THR A 26 -1.53 3.00 11.25
N ALA A 27 -1.10 3.77 10.25
CA ALA A 27 -1.29 3.38 8.86
C ALA A 27 -0.28 2.30 8.47
N ALA A 28 -0.66 1.32 7.65
CA ALA A 28 0.25 0.32 7.11
C ALA A 28 1.40 0.97 6.30
N SER A 29 1.14 2.13 5.71
CA SER A 29 2.12 2.96 5.00
C SER A 29 2.88 3.94 5.91
N ALA A 30 2.66 3.95 7.23
CA ALA A 30 3.31 4.93 8.12
C ALA A 30 4.83 4.79 8.14
N GLU A 31 5.34 3.55 8.16
CA GLU A 31 6.78 3.28 8.09
C GLU A 31 7.37 3.72 6.74
N VAL A 32 6.64 3.46 5.66
CA VAL A 32 7.01 3.91 4.31
C VAL A 32 7.16 5.44 4.31
N HIS A 33 6.14 6.16 4.79
CA HIS A 33 6.17 7.62 4.80
C HIS A 33 7.36 8.18 5.58
N ARG A 34 7.64 7.62 6.77
CA ARG A 34 8.81 8.01 7.57
C ARG A 34 10.14 7.78 6.86
N ARG A 35 10.30 6.64 6.17
CA ARG A 35 11.52 6.35 5.40
C ARG A 35 11.70 7.30 4.23
N LEU A 36 10.61 7.60 3.53
CA LEU A 36 10.65 8.55 2.41
C LEU A 36 10.94 9.98 2.87
N GLU A 37 10.45 10.39 4.04
CA GLU A 37 10.81 11.67 4.64
C GLU A 37 12.29 11.73 5.03
N ALA A 38 12.82 10.67 5.65
CA ALA A 38 14.23 10.59 6.03
C ALA A 38 15.18 10.59 4.82
N GLU A 39 14.86 9.87 3.74
CA GLU A 39 15.64 9.90 2.49
C GLU A 39 15.75 11.32 1.92
N LEU A 40 14.66 12.08 1.94
CA LEU A 40 14.64 13.46 1.44
C LEU A 40 15.50 14.39 2.33
N GLU A 41 15.53 14.16 3.64
CA GLU A 41 16.34 14.94 4.58
C GLU A 41 17.85 14.61 4.46
N GLU A 42 18.20 13.33 4.28
CA GLU A 42 19.60 12.89 4.07
C GLU A 42 20.15 13.34 2.71
N GLU A 43 19.33 13.34 1.65
CA GLU A 43 19.68 13.90 0.34
C GLU A 43 19.97 15.42 0.41
N ASP A 44 19.29 16.15 1.29
CA ASP A 44 19.53 17.59 1.52
C ASP A 44 20.84 17.87 2.28
N GLU A 45 21.31 16.93 3.13
CA GLU A 45 22.52 17.12 3.95
C GLU A 45 23.83 16.67 3.27
N ASP A 46 23.81 15.64 2.42
CA ASP A 46 25.02 15.03 1.83
C ASP A 46 25.28 15.33 0.33
N ALA A 47 24.46 16.14 -0.34
CA ALA A 47 24.57 16.34 -1.80
C ALA A 47 25.50 17.48 -2.25
N ALA A 48 26.64 17.11 -2.85
CA ALA A 48 27.20 17.85 -4.00
C ALA A 48 26.15 17.91 -5.13
N PRO A 49 26.07 18.98 -5.94
CA PRO A 49 24.81 19.39 -6.57
C PRO A 49 24.40 18.42 -7.68
N ARG A 50 23.43 17.52 -7.45
CA ARG A 50 22.64 16.84 -8.51
C ARG A 50 21.44 16.06 -7.98
N ARG A 51 20.33 16.81 -7.86
CA ARG A 51 18.89 16.51 -8.06
C ARG A 51 18.17 17.36 -7.00
N VAL A 52 17.66 18.51 -7.44
CA VAL A 52 17.05 19.52 -6.57
C VAL A 52 15.81 18.91 -5.92
N SER A 53 15.78 18.88 -4.58
CA SER A 53 14.59 18.51 -3.82
C SER A 53 13.37 19.25 -4.37
N PRO A 54 12.28 18.56 -4.76
CA PRO A 54 11.20 19.17 -5.49
C PRO A 54 10.58 20.31 -4.67
N GLU A 55 10.41 21.46 -5.32
CA GLU A 55 9.83 22.64 -4.70
C GLU A 55 8.47 22.29 -4.08
N PRO A 56 8.03 22.97 -3.00
CA PRO A 56 6.75 22.67 -2.33
C PRO A 56 5.53 22.67 -3.28
N ARG A 57 5.64 23.39 -4.41
CA ARG A 57 4.64 23.37 -5.47
C ARG A 57 4.62 22.04 -6.24
N ASP A 58 5.78 21.54 -6.64
CA ASP A 58 5.92 20.32 -7.43
C ASP A 58 5.44 19.10 -6.63
N ARG A 59 5.70 19.09 -5.32
CA ARG A 59 5.14 18.08 -4.42
C ARG A 59 3.61 18.11 -4.36
N ARG A 60 3.01 19.31 -4.24
CA ARG A 60 1.54 19.46 -4.27
C ARG A 60 0.95 19.03 -5.61
N LEU A 61 1.63 19.35 -6.71
CA LEU A 61 1.24 18.91 -8.05
C LEU A 61 1.25 17.38 -8.15
N ALA A 62 2.37 16.75 -7.79
CA ALA A 62 2.51 15.29 -7.85
C ALA A 62 1.49 14.56 -6.97
N GLN A 63 1.25 15.06 -5.75
CA GLN A 63 0.24 14.50 -4.83
C GLN A 63 -1.18 14.62 -5.40
N ALA A 64 -1.51 15.78 -5.98
CA ALA A 64 -2.82 16.00 -6.58
C ALA A 64 -3.03 15.10 -7.81
N VAL A 65 -2.03 15.01 -8.70
CA VAL A 65 -2.10 14.08 -9.85
C VAL A 65 -2.26 12.65 -9.37
N GLY A 66 -1.47 12.22 -8.38
CA GLY A 66 -1.59 10.88 -7.82
C GLY A 66 -2.98 10.57 -7.27
N SER A 67 -3.59 11.54 -6.57
CA SER A 67 -4.94 11.41 -6.01
C SER A 67 -6.03 11.30 -7.10
N VAL A 68 -5.91 12.09 -8.19
CA VAL A 68 -6.82 11.99 -9.34
C VAL A 68 -6.70 10.64 -10.02
N VAL A 69 -5.46 10.18 -10.22
CA VAL A 69 -5.12 8.92 -10.85
C VAL A 69 -5.66 7.73 -10.06
N HIS A 70 -5.46 7.69 -8.74
CA HIS A 70 -6.06 6.69 -7.87
C HIS A 70 -7.57 6.69 -7.98
N ARG A 71 -8.21 7.86 -7.88
CA ARG A 71 -9.68 7.99 -8.01
C ARG A 71 -10.21 7.44 -9.34
N VAL A 72 -9.48 7.63 -10.44
CA VAL A 72 -9.84 7.05 -11.75
C VAL A 72 -9.84 5.53 -11.70
N LEU A 73 -8.84 4.91 -11.08
CA LEU A 73 -8.73 3.46 -10.96
C LEU A 73 -9.76 2.85 -9.99
N GLU A 74 -10.02 3.53 -8.88
CA GLU A 74 -11.06 3.20 -7.90
C GLU A 74 -12.44 3.10 -8.58
N GLU A 75 -12.80 4.14 -9.33
CA GLU A 75 -14.13 4.32 -9.94
C GLU A 75 -14.24 3.66 -11.32
N LEU A 76 -13.17 3.07 -11.85
CA LEU A 76 -13.19 2.41 -13.16
C LEU A 76 -14.17 1.25 -13.13
N ASP A 77 -15.15 1.25 -14.04
CA ASP A 77 -16.04 0.10 -14.20
C ASP A 77 -15.34 -0.97 -15.04
N VAL A 78 -14.75 -1.94 -14.33
CA VAL A 78 -14.04 -3.06 -14.94
C VAL A 78 -14.97 -4.07 -15.63
N ALA A 79 -16.27 -4.02 -15.36
CA ALA A 79 -17.26 -4.89 -16.01
C ALA A 79 -17.79 -4.30 -17.33
N ALA A 80 -17.59 -3.00 -17.56
CA ALA A 80 -17.98 -2.33 -18.80
C ALA A 80 -17.02 -2.64 -19.96
N GLU A 81 -17.48 -2.38 -21.18
CA GLU A 81 -16.63 -2.41 -22.36
C GLU A 81 -15.44 -1.45 -22.19
N PRO A 82 -14.18 -1.88 -22.40
CA PRO A 82 -13.00 -1.12 -22.00
C PRO A 82 -12.96 0.32 -22.53
N ALA A 83 -13.30 0.52 -23.81
CA ALA A 83 -13.31 1.86 -24.40
C ALA A 83 -14.35 2.79 -23.75
N ALA A 84 -15.51 2.24 -23.39
CA ALA A 84 -16.57 3.00 -22.73
C ALA A 84 -16.20 3.32 -21.28
N ALA A 85 -15.56 2.39 -20.56
CA ALA A 85 -15.11 2.60 -19.19
C ALA A 85 -14.08 3.74 -19.09
N TRP A 86 -13.08 3.76 -19.97
CA TRP A 86 -12.08 4.82 -20.01
C TRP A 86 -12.64 6.16 -20.45
N GLU A 87 -13.55 6.18 -21.41
CA GLU A 87 -14.21 7.43 -21.83
C GLU A 87 -15.08 8.02 -20.71
N ALA A 88 -15.77 7.17 -19.95
CA ALA A 88 -16.51 7.61 -18.76
C ALA A 88 -15.57 8.24 -17.73
N GLN A 89 -14.38 7.67 -17.49
CA GLN A 89 -13.40 8.29 -16.58
C GLN A 89 -12.84 9.60 -17.13
N ARG A 90 -12.54 9.69 -18.43
CA ARG A 90 -12.08 10.92 -19.07
C ARG A 90 -13.08 12.06 -18.86
N SER A 91 -14.38 11.79 -18.99
CA SER A 91 -15.44 12.78 -18.74
C SER A 91 -15.54 13.26 -17.28
N ARG A 92 -14.95 12.52 -16.33
CA ARG A 92 -14.97 12.84 -14.89
C ARG A 92 -13.66 13.47 -14.40
N LEU A 93 -12.62 13.56 -15.24
CA LEU A 93 -11.29 14.08 -14.84
C LEU A 93 -11.34 15.51 -14.31
N GLU A 94 -12.16 16.38 -14.90
CA GLU A 94 -12.32 17.75 -14.42
C GLU A 94 -12.88 17.78 -12.98
N VAL A 95 -13.83 16.90 -12.68
CA VAL A 95 -14.45 16.78 -11.35
C VAL A 95 -13.44 16.26 -10.32
N TYR A 96 -12.70 15.21 -10.67
CA TYR A 96 -11.67 14.66 -9.79
C TYR A 96 -10.55 15.67 -9.54
N THR A 97 -10.10 16.37 -10.59
CA THR A 97 -9.08 17.41 -10.49
C THR A 97 -9.55 18.57 -9.62
N ALA A 98 -10.80 19.03 -9.78
CA ALA A 98 -11.36 20.09 -8.96
C ALA A 98 -11.41 19.74 -7.46
N ALA A 99 -11.61 18.45 -7.14
CA ALA A 99 -11.63 17.94 -5.77
C ALA A 99 -10.23 17.74 -5.17
N ALA A 100 -9.25 17.33 -5.96
CA ALA A 100 -7.90 17.00 -5.50
C ALA A 100 -6.91 18.17 -5.52
N ALA A 101 -7.11 19.17 -6.39
CA ALA A 101 -6.15 20.22 -6.66
C ALA A 101 -6.65 21.63 -6.27
N ALA A 102 -5.73 22.44 -5.75
CA ALA A 102 -5.94 23.87 -5.58
C ALA A 102 -6.13 24.57 -6.94
N GLU A 103 -6.91 25.65 -6.98
CA GLU A 103 -7.30 26.35 -8.21
C GLU A 103 -6.12 26.70 -9.12
N ASP A 104 -5.00 27.13 -8.53
CA ASP A 104 -3.78 27.53 -9.23
C ASP A 104 -3.02 26.37 -9.88
N LEU A 105 -3.35 25.12 -9.53
CA LEU A 105 -2.71 23.91 -10.06
C LEU A 105 -3.64 23.07 -10.95
N ARG A 106 -4.95 23.36 -10.99
CA ARG A 106 -5.94 22.50 -11.66
C ARG A 106 -5.64 22.24 -13.13
N ALA A 107 -5.21 23.26 -13.88
CA ALA A 107 -4.91 23.08 -15.30
C ALA A 107 -3.76 22.09 -15.51
N GLU A 108 -2.67 22.22 -14.74
CA GLU A 108 -1.51 21.32 -14.82
C GLU A 108 -1.84 19.91 -14.32
N VAL A 109 -2.64 19.79 -13.25
CA VAL A 109 -3.09 18.49 -12.75
C VAL A 109 -3.97 17.78 -13.79
N LEU A 110 -4.89 18.50 -14.42
CA LEU A 110 -5.77 17.93 -15.44
C LEU A 110 -4.98 17.44 -16.64
N GLU A 111 -4.07 18.26 -17.18
CA GLU A 111 -3.20 17.88 -18.31
C GLU A 111 -2.36 16.64 -17.97
N ALA A 112 -1.77 16.61 -16.77
CA ALA A 112 -0.98 15.46 -16.32
C ALA A 112 -1.83 14.20 -16.14
N ALA A 113 -3.05 14.31 -15.61
CA ALA A 113 -3.98 13.20 -15.44
C ALA A 113 -4.48 12.66 -16.78
N GLU A 114 -4.79 13.52 -17.75
CA GLU A 114 -5.16 13.12 -19.12
C GLU A 114 -4.04 12.31 -19.79
N ALA A 115 -2.81 12.83 -19.75
CA ALA A 115 -1.64 12.13 -20.29
C ALA A 115 -1.42 10.78 -19.62
N TRP A 116 -1.76 10.67 -18.33
CA TRP A 116 -1.68 9.42 -17.59
C TRP A 116 -2.76 8.42 -18.03
N VAL A 117 -4.01 8.85 -18.20
CA VAL A 117 -5.11 8.00 -18.68
C VAL A 117 -4.80 7.46 -20.08
N ASP A 118 -4.24 8.29 -20.96
CA ASP A 118 -3.81 7.87 -22.30
C ASP A 118 -2.74 6.77 -22.23
N ARG A 119 -1.73 6.94 -21.36
CA ARG A 119 -0.69 5.94 -21.12
C ARG A 119 -1.29 4.63 -20.62
N LEU A 120 -2.16 4.68 -19.62
CA LEU A 120 -2.80 3.47 -19.11
C LEU A 120 -3.66 2.77 -20.15
N THR A 121 -4.40 3.51 -20.98
CA THR A 121 -5.28 2.92 -21.98
C THR A 121 -4.51 2.05 -22.99
N THR A 122 -3.25 2.40 -23.27
CA THR A 122 -2.42 1.79 -24.31
C THR A 122 -1.22 0.99 -23.78
N GLY A 123 -0.90 1.13 -22.49
CA GLY A 123 0.27 0.54 -21.86
C GLY A 123 0.05 -0.85 -21.29
N ARG A 124 1.14 -1.42 -20.77
CA ARG A 124 1.19 -2.75 -20.16
C ARG A 124 0.25 -2.87 -18.96
N LEU A 125 0.17 -1.83 -18.14
CA LEU A 125 -0.72 -1.83 -16.97
C LEU A 125 -2.19 -1.89 -17.38
N GLY A 126 -2.60 -1.18 -18.44
CA GLY A 126 -3.98 -1.28 -18.95
C GLY A 126 -4.30 -2.63 -19.56
N GLU A 127 -3.34 -3.24 -20.28
CA GLU A 127 -3.45 -4.64 -20.72
C GLU A 127 -3.69 -5.57 -19.54
N ARG A 128 -2.86 -5.44 -18.49
CA ARG A 128 -2.98 -6.27 -17.30
C ARG A 128 -4.30 -6.06 -16.55
N LEU A 129 -4.76 -4.81 -16.40
CA LEU A 129 -6.06 -4.53 -15.79
C LEU A 129 -7.20 -5.20 -16.57
N ARG A 130 -7.14 -5.20 -17.91
CA ARG A 130 -8.14 -5.87 -18.74
C ARG A 130 -8.13 -7.39 -18.55
N GLU A 131 -6.96 -8.01 -18.44
CA GLU A 131 -6.86 -9.44 -18.14
C GLU A 131 -7.50 -9.79 -16.78
N ILE A 132 -7.19 -9.00 -15.76
CA ILE A 132 -7.73 -9.18 -14.40
C ILE A 132 -9.24 -8.93 -14.38
N ALA A 133 -9.70 -7.87 -15.04
CA ALA A 133 -11.10 -7.54 -15.18
C ALA A 133 -11.89 -8.68 -15.84
N ALA A 134 -11.35 -9.26 -16.92
CA ALA A 134 -11.96 -10.38 -17.62
C ALA A 134 -11.99 -11.66 -16.77
N ALA A 135 -10.98 -11.89 -15.93
CA ALA A 135 -10.94 -13.02 -14.99
C ALA A 135 -11.85 -12.81 -13.77
N GLY A 136 -12.24 -11.57 -13.48
CA GLY A 136 -12.98 -11.17 -12.29
C GLY A 136 -12.04 -10.89 -11.12
N PRO A 137 -11.80 -9.63 -10.73
CA PRO A 137 -11.04 -9.32 -9.52
C PRO A 137 -11.77 -9.87 -8.29
N ILE A 138 -11.02 -10.24 -7.25
CA ILE A 138 -11.61 -10.67 -5.98
C ILE A 138 -12.26 -9.47 -5.31
N ALA A 139 -11.52 -8.36 -5.22
CA ALA A 139 -12.00 -7.09 -4.66
C ALA A 139 -11.10 -5.92 -5.09
N ARG A 140 -11.60 -4.70 -4.92
CA ARG A 140 -10.86 -3.44 -5.03
C ARG A 140 -11.19 -2.56 -3.84
N GLU A 141 -10.27 -1.68 -3.47
CA GLU A 141 -10.43 -0.76 -2.33
C GLU A 141 -10.81 -1.48 -1.03
N VAL A 142 -10.02 -2.49 -0.66
CA VAL A 142 -10.29 -3.33 0.51
C VAL A 142 -9.71 -2.66 1.76
N ASP A 143 -10.57 -2.21 2.65
CA ASP A 143 -10.19 -1.76 3.98
C ASP A 143 -9.52 -2.89 4.76
N VAL A 144 -8.30 -2.63 5.22
CA VAL A 144 -7.51 -3.51 6.08
C VAL A 144 -7.54 -2.96 7.50
N LEU A 145 -7.94 -3.80 8.44
CA LEU A 145 -7.84 -3.53 9.87
C LEU A 145 -7.18 -4.72 10.56
N LEU A 146 -6.00 -4.51 11.11
CA LEU A 146 -5.24 -5.54 11.79
C LEU A 146 -4.89 -5.15 13.21
N PRO A 147 -4.79 -6.13 14.14
CA PRO A 147 -4.13 -5.90 15.40
C PRO A 147 -2.67 -5.49 15.18
N PRO A 148 -2.08 -4.65 16.05
CA PRO A 148 -0.66 -4.37 16.04
C PRO A 148 0.11 -5.67 16.29
N GLU A 149 1.29 -5.79 15.69
CA GLU A 149 2.13 -6.97 15.85
C GLU A 149 2.53 -7.16 17.33
N ASN A 150 2.65 -8.41 17.76
CA ASN A 150 3.13 -8.71 19.09
C ASN A 150 4.66 -8.77 19.06
N ASP A 151 5.35 -7.67 19.41
CA ASP A 151 6.83 -7.60 19.51
C ASP A 151 7.43 -8.42 20.67
N GLY A 152 6.73 -9.47 21.14
CA GLY A 152 7.16 -10.31 22.24
C GLY A 152 7.95 -11.53 21.74
N PRO A 153 9.04 -11.93 22.42
CA PRO A 153 9.92 -13.04 21.99
C PRO A 153 9.27 -14.44 22.03
N ASP A 154 8.00 -14.57 22.40
CA ASP A 154 7.29 -15.83 22.59
C ASP A 154 6.05 -15.98 21.69
N ALA A 155 6.03 -15.43 20.47
CA ALA A 155 4.91 -15.58 19.53
C ALA A 155 4.77 -16.99 18.90
N SER A 156 5.08 -18.05 19.65
CA SER A 156 4.74 -19.43 19.30
C SER A 156 3.47 -19.86 20.02
N ASP A 157 2.59 -20.55 19.30
CA ASP A 157 1.26 -21.02 19.73
C ASP A 157 1.28 -21.96 20.97
N ASP A 158 2.46 -22.43 21.38
CA ASP A 158 2.65 -23.44 22.42
C ASP A 158 3.30 -22.91 23.72
N SER A 159 3.57 -21.60 23.82
CA SER A 159 4.04 -20.99 25.07
C SER A 159 2.85 -20.48 25.90
N PRO A 160 2.63 -20.98 27.13
CA PRO A 160 1.61 -20.44 28.03
C PRO A 160 2.06 -19.07 28.54
N GLY A 161 1.84 -18.06 27.69
CA GLY A 161 2.32 -16.68 27.82
C GLY A 161 2.04 -15.83 26.57
N ALA A 162 1.83 -16.44 25.41
CA ALA A 162 1.37 -15.77 24.19
C ALA A 162 -0.14 -15.91 23.97
N SER A 163 -0.88 -15.29 24.85
CA SER A 163 -2.16 -14.64 24.61
C SER A 163 -2.67 -14.22 25.99
N GLU A 164 -3.10 -12.97 26.16
CA GLU A 164 -4.26 -12.71 27.02
C GLU A 164 -4.85 -11.30 26.92
N ASP A 165 -4.25 -10.34 26.21
CA ASP A 165 -4.90 -9.06 25.93
C ASP A 165 -4.24 -8.42 24.68
N GLY A 166 -4.87 -8.59 23.52
CA GLY A 166 -4.40 -8.06 22.23
C GLY A 166 -4.64 -6.54 22.07
N PRO A 167 -4.71 -6.00 20.85
CA PRO A 167 -4.60 -4.56 20.51
C PRO A 167 -4.99 -3.52 21.60
N VAL A 168 -4.15 -2.48 21.81
CA VAL A 168 -4.57 -1.15 22.36
C VAL A 168 -4.66 -0.10 21.24
N GLY A 169 -4.85 -0.58 20.02
CA GLY A 169 -4.88 0.22 18.81
C GLY A 169 -4.97 -0.70 17.61
N TYR A 170 -4.76 -0.18 16.41
CA TYR A 170 -4.87 -0.97 15.19
C TYR A 170 -3.96 -0.45 14.09
N VAL A 171 -3.59 -1.36 13.20
CA VAL A 171 -3.01 -1.01 11.90
C VAL A 171 -4.14 -0.92 10.90
N ARG A 172 -4.22 0.20 10.17
CA ARG A 172 -5.19 0.40 9.08
C ARG A 172 -4.50 0.55 7.74
N GLY A 173 -5.13 0.11 6.68
CA GLY A 173 -4.69 0.38 5.31
C GLY A 173 -5.81 0.12 4.33
N ILE A 174 -5.53 0.35 3.06
CA ILE A 174 -6.43 0.05 1.96
C ILE A 174 -5.61 -0.69 0.91
N ILE A 175 -6.10 -1.83 0.46
CA ILE A 175 -5.54 -2.57 -0.67
C ILE A 175 -6.29 -2.13 -1.93
N ASP A 176 -5.57 -1.57 -2.88
CA ASP A 176 -6.16 -1.03 -4.12
C ASP A 176 -6.81 -2.16 -4.96
N LEU A 177 -6.11 -3.29 -5.11
CA LEU A 177 -6.59 -4.41 -5.91
C LEU A 177 -6.18 -5.77 -5.32
N LEU A 178 -7.17 -6.65 -5.17
CA LEU A 178 -7.00 -8.05 -4.81
C LEU A 178 -7.55 -8.92 -5.95
N TYR A 179 -6.71 -9.79 -6.50
CA TYR A 179 -7.11 -10.64 -7.62
C TYR A 179 -6.49 -12.03 -7.55
N ARG A 180 -6.99 -12.94 -8.39
CA ARG A 180 -6.38 -14.24 -8.62
C ARG A 180 -5.60 -14.18 -9.92
N ASP A 181 -4.31 -14.52 -9.88
CA ASP A 181 -3.50 -14.56 -11.10
C ASP A 181 -4.11 -15.56 -12.09
N PRO A 182 -4.43 -15.15 -13.33
CA PRO A 182 -5.13 -16.00 -14.28
C PRO A 182 -4.26 -17.17 -14.80
N VAL A 183 -2.94 -17.09 -14.62
CA VAL A 183 -1.98 -18.12 -15.08
C VAL A 183 -1.61 -19.07 -13.95
N SER A 184 -1.16 -18.56 -12.80
CA SER A 184 -0.73 -19.40 -11.67
C SER A 184 -1.87 -19.80 -10.74
N GLY A 185 -2.95 -19.02 -10.70
CA GLY A 185 -4.04 -19.21 -9.74
C GLY A 185 -3.76 -18.66 -8.35
N ASP A 186 -2.59 -18.05 -8.12
CA ASP A 186 -2.22 -17.47 -6.81
C ASP A 186 -3.08 -16.24 -6.47
N VAL A 187 -3.28 -16.01 -5.17
CA VAL A 187 -3.86 -14.75 -4.71
C VAL A 187 -2.79 -13.66 -4.77
N VAL A 188 -3.13 -12.52 -5.37
CA VAL A 188 -2.23 -11.40 -5.60
C VAL A 188 -2.83 -10.11 -5.06
N ILE A 189 -2.04 -9.40 -4.28
CA ILE A 189 -2.29 -8.06 -3.78
C ILE A 189 -1.51 -7.09 -4.67
N ALA A 190 -2.19 -6.15 -5.31
CA ALA A 190 -1.58 -5.08 -6.08
C ALA A 190 -1.85 -3.73 -5.43
N ASP A 191 -0.80 -2.93 -5.29
CA ASP A 191 -0.84 -1.57 -4.77
C ASP A 191 -0.24 -0.60 -5.81
N TYR A 192 -0.98 0.47 -6.11
CA TYR A 192 -0.69 1.42 -7.16
C TYR A 192 0.19 2.56 -6.64
N LYS A 193 1.35 2.73 -7.27
CA LYS A 193 2.30 3.78 -6.93
C LYS A 193 2.38 4.82 -8.04
N THR A 194 2.17 6.08 -7.66
CA THR A 194 2.25 7.24 -8.56
C THR A 194 3.60 7.95 -8.46
N ASP A 195 4.59 7.34 -7.81
CA ASP A 195 5.94 7.86 -7.75
C ASP A 195 6.57 7.93 -9.15
N ALA A 196 7.25 9.03 -9.45
CA ALA A 196 8.07 9.16 -10.65
C ALA A 196 9.46 8.55 -10.38
N VAL A 197 9.61 7.25 -10.67
CA VAL A 197 10.84 6.49 -10.39
C VAL A 197 11.48 6.06 -11.71
N ASP A 198 12.79 6.29 -11.84
CA ASP A 198 13.56 5.76 -12.96
C ASP A 198 13.90 4.27 -12.75
N GLU A 199 14.34 3.58 -13.80
CA GLU A 199 14.55 2.13 -13.75
C GLU A 199 15.63 1.71 -12.72
N ALA A 200 16.59 2.59 -12.44
CA ALA A 200 17.62 2.37 -11.44
C ALA A 200 17.08 2.47 -10.00
N GLY A 201 16.14 3.39 -9.75
CA GLY A 201 15.52 3.60 -8.43
C GLY A 201 14.39 2.64 -8.08
N LEU A 202 13.88 1.83 -9.03
CA LEU A 202 12.74 0.94 -8.79
C LEU A 202 13.00 -0.10 -7.70
N ALA A 203 14.20 -0.66 -7.65
CA ALA A 203 14.55 -1.70 -6.67
C ALA A 203 14.60 -1.13 -5.25
N GLU A 204 15.24 0.03 -5.09
CA GLU A 204 15.31 0.76 -3.83
C GLU A 204 13.93 1.19 -3.36
N ARG A 205 13.15 1.82 -4.25
CA ARG A 205 11.77 2.23 -3.94
C ARG A 205 10.89 1.05 -3.54
N THR A 206 11.05 -0.09 -4.21
CA THR A 206 10.32 -1.33 -3.88
C THR A 206 10.67 -1.85 -2.50
N ALA A 207 11.93 -1.73 -2.07
CA ALA A 207 12.35 -2.12 -0.73
C ALA A 207 11.68 -1.27 0.36
N VAL A 208 11.45 0.02 0.11
CA VAL A 208 10.74 0.92 1.04
C VAL A 208 9.31 0.44 1.31
N TYR A 209 8.60 -0.01 0.28
CA TYR A 209 7.21 -0.47 0.38
C TYR A 209 7.05 -1.91 0.89
N ARG A 210 8.13 -2.68 1.02
CA ARG A 210 8.06 -4.09 1.45
C ARG A 210 7.35 -4.32 2.79
N PRO A 211 7.60 -3.53 3.86
CA PRO A 211 6.90 -3.71 5.14
C PRO A 211 5.39 -3.49 5.04
N GLN A 212 4.93 -2.56 4.19
CA GLN A 212 3.50 -2.38 3.91
C GLN A 212 2.91 -3.65 3.27
N GLY A 213 3.64 -4.24 2.33
CA GLY A 213 3.28 -5.50 1.69
C GLY A 213 3.09 -6.64 2.67
N GLU A 214 3.99 -6.79 3.65
CA GLU A 214 3.88 -7.83 4.70
C GLU A 214 2.58 -7.70 5.51
N VAL A 215 2.22 -6.48 5.89
CA VAL A 215 0.95 -6.19 6.59
C VAL A 215 -0.25 -6.64 5.74
N TYR A 216 -0.27 -6.31 4.45
CA TYR A 216 -1.37 -6.67 3.56
C TYR A 216 -1.43 -8.17 3.27
N ARG A 217 -0.28 -8.83 3.08
CA ARG A 217 -0.20 -10.28 2.91
C ARG A 217 -0.78 -11.01 4.12
N ARG A 218 -0.42 -10.57 5.32
CA ARG A 218 -1.00 -11.09 6.57
C ARG A 218 -2.51 -10.90 6.60
N ALA A 219 -2.99 -9.69 6.31
CA ALA A 219 -4.43 -9.39 6.33
C ALA A 219 -5.22 -10.31 5.41
N VAL A 220 -4.78 -10.45 4.17
CA VAL A 220 -5.49 -11.25 3.16
C VAL A 220 -5.36 -12.74 3.46
N ARG A 221 -4.18 -13.22 3.87
CA ARG A 221 -3.97 -14.62 4.26
C ARG A 221 -4.92 -15.01 5.39
N ASP A 222 -4.94 -14.22 6.46
CA ASP A 222 -5.75 -14.53 7.64
C ASP A 222 -7.24 -14.40 7.34
N ALA A 223 -7.65 -13.43 6.51
CA ALA A 223 -9.05 -13.22 6.14
C ALA A 223 -9.61 -14.29 5.19
N LEU A 224 -8.77 -14.87 4.33
CA LEU A 224 -9.15 -15.87 3.33
C LEU A 224 -8.72 -17.29 3.69
N ASP A 225 -8.15 -17.49 4.89
CA ASP A 225 -7.64 -18.78 5.38
C ASP A 225 -6.70 -19.47 4.36
N LEU A 226 -5.71 -18.73 3.88
CA LEU A 226 -4.81 -19.21 2.83
C LEU A 226 -3.59 -19.96 3.40
N ASP A 227 -3.31 -21.13 2.84
CA ASP A 227 -2.10 -21.90 3.12
C ASP A 227 -0.81 -21.20 2.65
N MET A 228 -0.94 -20.32 1.66
CA MET A 228 0.13 -19.55 1.04
C MET A 228 -0.09 -18.06 1.30
N ALA A 229 0.95 -17.37 1.75
CA ALA A 229 0.94 -15.92 1.81
C ALA A 229 0.84 -15.34 0.37
N PRO A 230 -0.13 -14.45 0.09
CA PRO A 230 -0.36 -13.88 -1.23
C PRO A 230 0.88 -13.27 -1.86
N ARG A 231 0.98 -13.25 -3.19
CA ARG A 231 1.99 -12.43 -3.88
C ARG A 231 1.66 -10.95 -3.69
N PHE A 232 2.68 -10.11 -3.47
CA PHE A 232 2.51 -8.66 -3.39
C PHE A 232 3.24 -7.96 -4.54
N GLU A 233 2.49 -7.20 -5.32
CA GLU A 233 2.94 -6.46 -6.49
C GLU A 233 2.80 -4.95 -6.26
N LEU A 234 3.83 -4.21 -6.66
CA LEU A 234 3.80 -2.76 -6.77
C LEU A 234 3.66 -2.37 -8.23
N TRP A 235 2.63 -1.58 -8.51
CA TRP A 235 2.30 -1.13 -9.85
C TRP A 235 2.70 0.33 -9.98
N TYR A 236 3.89 0.56 -10.54
CA TYR A 236 4.44 1.90 -10.77
C TYR A 236 3.78 2.49 -12.02
N LEU A 237 2.76 3.31 -11.77
CA LEU A 237 1.84 3.79 -12.79
C LEU A 237 2.53 4.71 -13.81
N TYR A 238 3.45 5.58 -13.37
CA TYR A 238 4.21 6.43 -14.28
C TYR A 238 5.20 5.65 -15.15
N ALA A 239 5.83 4.63 -14.58
CA ALA A 239 6.82 3.82 -15.28
C ALA A 239 6.19 2.75 -16.20
N ASP A 240 4.88 2.52 -16.10
CA ASP A 240 4.17 1.42 -16.74
C ASP A 240 4.85 0.06 -16.41
N ARG A 241 5.06 -0.16 -15.11
CA ARG A 241 5.78 -1.33 -14.57
C ARG A 241 5.04 -1.99 -13.44
N ILE A 242 5.07 -3.32 -13.45
CA ILE A 242 4.67 -4.17 -12.33
C ILE A 242 5.94 -4.79 -11.78
N VAL A 243 6.18 -4.61 -10.49
CA VAL A 243 7.31 -5.19 -9.77
C VAL A 243 6.75 -6.11 -8.69
N GLU A 244 7.15 -7.38 -8.73
CA GLU A 244 6.89 -8.30 -7.63
C GLU A 244 7.78 -7.89 -6.44
N ALA A 245 7.15 -7.36 -5.39
CA ALA A 245 7.86 -6.89 -4.20
C ALA A 245 8.06 -8.03 -3.19
N LEU A 246 7.10 -8.96 -3.12
CA LEU A 246 7.16 -10.18 -2.32
C LEU A 246 6.52 -11.36 -3.10
N PRO A 247 7.24 -12.47 -3.32
CA PRO A 247 6.70 -13.65 -3.98
C PRO A 247 5.66 -14.36 -3.09
N ALA A 248 4.80 -15.18 -3.69
CA ALA A 248 3.96 -16.12 -2.93
C ALA A 248 4.85 -17.11 -2.15
N ALA A 249 4.52 -17.38 -0.89
CA ALA A 249 5.34 -18.21 0.01
C ALA A 249 4.46 -19.04 0.96
N PRO A 250 4.89 -20.23 1.40
CA PRO A 250 4.12 -21.03 2.36
C PRO A 250 3.98 -20.32 3.71
N ALA A 251 2.89 -20.59 4.42
CA ALA A 251 2.66 -20.04 5.75
C ALA A 251 3.80 -20.44 6.72
N GLY A 252 4.60 -19.45 7.14
CA GLY A 252 5.70 -19.61 8.11
C GLY A 252 7.11 -19.32 7.60
N GLU A 253 7.29 -19.06 6.29
CA GLU A 253 8.60 -18.68 5.70
C GLU A 253 8.70 -17.18 5.31
N ALA A 254 7.72 -16.36 5.69
CA ALA A 254 7.71 -14.92 5.45
C ALA A 254 8.15 -14.13 6.69
#